data_AF-A0A7J4K5U7-F1
#
_entry.id   AF-A0A7J4K5U7-F1
#
_cell.length_a   1.000
_cell.length_b   1.000
_cell.length_c   1.000
_cell.angle_alpha   90.00
_cell.angle_beta   90.00
_cell.angle_gamma   90.00
#
_symmetry.space_group_name_H-M   'P 1'
#
loop_
_entity.id
_entity.type
_entity.pdbx_description
1 polymer ?
#
loop_
_entity_poly.entity_id
_entity_poly.type
_entity_poly.pdbx_seq_one_letter_code
_entity_poly.pdbx_strand_id
1 'polypeptide(L)'
;MGSILSSRRQDAAGRRVLVELSIADQELLRLQGEINDVYLFSERVADVPSRVSLRGKNDATRYFLIPRQLRKNLAIRGKVSCQRIDSEGKTIFVYVVDPTATGSYLSAG
;
A
#
# COMPACT_ATOMS: atom_id res chain seq x y z
N MET A 1 16.54 -1.32 -2.73
CA MET A 1 15.75 -2.53 -2.99
C MET A 1 16.24 -3.59 -2.04
N GLY A 2 15.31 -4.20 -1.31
CA GLY A 2 15.64 -5.32 -0.46
C GLY A 2 15.77 -6.62 -1.23
N SER A 3 16.60 -7.53 -0.72
CA SER A 3 16.71 -8.91 -1.17
C SER A 3 16.35 -9.86 -0.05
N ILE A 4 15.75 -11.00 -0.41
CA ILE A 4 15.53 -12.09 0.53
C ILE A 4 16.86 -12.83 0.69
N LEU A 5 17.39 -12.85 1.91
CA LEU A 5 18.58 -13.61 2.28
C LEU A 5 18.22 -15.07 2.53
N SER A 6 17.15 -15.30 3.28
CA SER A 6 16.67 -16.64 3.60
C SER A 6 15.14 -16.68 3.68
N SER A 7 14.57 -17.83 3.34
CA SER A 7 13.14 -18.10 3.47
C SER A 7 12.96 -19.54 3.94
N ARG A 8 12.31 -19.72 5.10
CA ARG A 8 12.07 -21.05 5.67
C ARG A 8 10.67 -21.15 6.27
N ARG A 9 10.09 -22.34 6.19
CA ARG A 9 8.81 -22.63 6.86
C ARG A 9 9.05 -22.76 8.37
N GLN A 10 8.23 -22.09 9.17
CA GLN A 10 8.40 -22.04 10.62
C GLN A 10 7.80 -23.26 11.33
N ASP A 11 6.75 -23.87 10.78
CA ASP A 11 6.09 -25.05 11.35
C ASP A 11 5.97 -26.21 10.35
N ALA A 12 5.86 -27.43 10.87
CA ALA A 12 5.63 -28.64 10.06
C ALA A 12 4.29 -28.58 9.28
N ALA A 13 3.35 -27.74 9.76
CA ALA A 13 2.07 -27.47 9.09
C ALA A 13 2.18 -26.44 7.94
N GLY A 14 3.32 -25.77 7.76
CA GLY A 14 3.59 -24.87 6.64
C GLY A 14 2.77 -23.57 6.62
N ARG A 15 2.21 -23.12 7.74
CA ARG A 15 1.30 -21.96 7.80
C ARG A 15 2.03 -20.62 7.92
N ARG A 16 3.31 -20.64 8.28
CA ARG A 16 4.14 -19.45 8.43
C ARG A 16 5.46 -19.62 7.69
N VAL A 17 5.86 -18.56 6.99
CA VAL A 17 7.17 -18.47 6.33
C VAL A 17 7.93 -17.36 7.01
N LEU A 18 9.11 -17.70 7.54
CA LEU A 18 10.04 -16.73 8.08
C LEU A 18 10.99 -16.30 6.98
N VAL A 19 11.07 -14.99 6.76
CA VAL A 19 11.88 -14.38 5.72
C VAL A 19 12.89 -13.47 6.38
N GLU A 20 14.15 -13.63 6.00
CA GLU A 20 15.23 -12.73 6.36
C GLU A 20 15.51 -11.82 5.18
N LEU A 21 15.53 -10.51 5.43
CA LEU A 21 15.65 -9.48 4.40
C LEU A 21 16.92 -8.68 4.61
N SER A 22 17.64 -8.42 3.53
CA SER A 22 18.62 -7.34 3.45
C SER A 22 17.95 -6.17 2.75
N ILE A 23 18.02 -4.96 3.30
CA ILE A 23 17.49 -3.75 2.69
C ILE A 23 18.62 -2.73 2.52
N ALA A 24 18.51 -1.89 1.49
CA ALA A 24 19.49 -0.83 1.29
C ALA A 24 19.28 0.29 2.34
N ASP A 25 20.36 0.94 2.78
CA ASP A 25 20.30 2.02 3.78
C ASP A 25 19.30 3.12 3.42
N GLN A 26 19.20 3.46 2.13
CA GLN A 26 18.25 4.46 1.63
C GLN A 26 16.79 4.07 1.87
N GLU A 27 16.47 2.77 1.87
CA GLU A 27 15.13 2.28 2.17
C GLU A 27 14.85 2.35 3.66
N LEU A 28 15.82 1.98 4.50
CA LEU A 28 15.70 2.12 5.96
C LEU A 28 15.46 3.59 6.36
N LEU A 29 16.16 4.54 5.73
CA LEU A 29 15.92 5.97 5.94
C LEU A 29 14.50 6.39 5.53
N ARG A 30 13.97 5.85 4.42
CA ARG A 30 12.59 6.10 3.99
C ARG A 30 11.54 5.51 4.92
N LEU A 31 11.88 4.44 5.62
CA LEU A 31 11.04 3.87 6.69
C LEU A 31 11.07 4.72 7.97
N GLN A 32 11.94 5.73 8.07
CA GLN A 32 12.07 6.59 9.26
C GLN A 32 12.31 5.82 10.56
N GLY A 33 12.89 4.61 10.47
CA GLY A 33 13.11 3.71 11.61
C GLY A 33 11.89 2.85 11.98
N GLU A 34 10.76 2.98 11.28
CA GLU A 34 9.56 2.16 11.48
C GLU A 34 9.74 0.78 10.83
N ILE A 35 10.25 -0.18 11.61
CA ILE A 35 10.41 -1.60 11.22
C ILE A 35 9.37 -2.51 11.88
N ASN A 36 8.36 -1.93 12.53
CA ASN A 36 7.19 -2.62 13.06
C ASN A 36 6.04 -2.57 12.05
N ASP A 37 5.09 -3.50 12.14
CA ASP A 37 3.91 -3.57 11.28
C ASP A 37 4.24 -3.54 9.77
N VAL A 38 5.30 -4.24 9.38
CA VAL A 38 5.75 -4.31 7.98
C VAL A 38 4.84 -5.22 7.16
N TYR A 39 4.22 -4.66 6.12
CA TYR A 39 3.43 -5.41 5.14
C TYR A 39 4.27 -5.67 3.89
N LEU A 40 4.23 -6.91 3.40
CA LEU A 40 4.93 -7.30 2.18
C LEU A 40 4.03 -7.13 0.96
N PHE A 41 4.59 -6.53 -0.09
CA PHE A 41 3.95 -6.34 -1.39
C PHE A 41 4.89 -6.80 -2.51
N SER A 42 4.33 -7.37 -3.59
CA SER A 42 5.06 -7.68 -4.81
C SER A 42 4.32 -7.13 -6.02
N GLU A 43 5.04 -6.47 -6.92
CA GLU A 43 4.46 -6.00 -8.19
C GLU A 43 3.90 -7.14 -9.05
N ARG A 44 4.38 -8.38 -8.86
CA ARG A 44 3.91 -9.55 -9.61
C ARG A 44 2.49 -9.98 -9.25
N VAL A 45 1.98 -9.58 -8.09
CA VAL A 45 0.60 -9.86 -7.65
C VAL A 45 -0.34 -8.69 -7.88
N ALA A 46 0.16 -7.54 -8.36
CA ALA A 46 -0.66 -6.40 -8.72
C ALA A 46 -1.32 -6.62 -10.10
N ASP A 47 -2.35 -7.46 -10.13
CA ASP A 47 -2.98 -7.97 -11.37
C ASP A 47 -4.30 -7.27 -11.74
N VAL A 48 -4.92 -6.54 -10.80
CA VAL A 48 -6.19 -5.85 -11.04
C VAL A 48 -5.93 -4.57 -11.86
N PRO A 49 -6.42 -4.49 -13.12
CA PRO A 49 -6.22 -3.30 -13.92
C PRO A 49 -6.99 -2.11 -13.36
N SER A 50 -6.32 -0.97 -13.32
CA SER A 50 -6.89 0.34 -13.00
C SER A 50 -6.75 1.29 -14.18
N ARG A 51 -7.34 2.47 -14.08
CA ARG A 51 -7.27 3.53 -15.08
C ARG A 51 -6.85 4.83 -14.42
N VAL A 52 -6.15 5.66 -15.18
CA VAL A 52 -5.91 7.06 -14.83
C VAL A 52 -7.02 7.90 -15.46
N SER A 53 -7.74 8.66 -14.65
CA SER A 53 -8.67 9.68 -15.15
C SER A 53 -7.99 11.04 -15.12
N LEU A 54 -8.15 11.78 -16.21
CA LEU A 54 -7.70 13.17 -16.32
C LEU A 54 -8.89 14.12 -16.08
N ARG A 55 -8.64 15.24 -15.41
CA ARG A 55 -9.63 16.30 -15.15
C ARG A 55 -8.94 17.67 -15.11
N GLY A 56 -9.73 18.72 -15.32
CA GLY A 56 -9.31 20.12 -15.26
C GLY A 56 -8.83 20.67 -16.60
N LYS A 57 -8.57 21.98 -16.65
CA LYS A 57 -8.00 22.62 -17.84
C LYS A 57 -6.64 21.98 -18.15
N ASN A 58 -6.45 21.54 -19.40
CA ASN A 58 -5.23 20.88 -19.87
C ASN A 58 -4.83 19.62 -19.09
N ASP A 59 -5.79 18.87 -18.55
CA ASP A 59 -5.52 17.61 -17.82
C ASP A 59 -4.55 17.75 -16.64
N ALA A 60 -4.56 18.92 -16.01
CA ALA A 60 -3.66 19.26 -14.91
C ALA A 60 -3.80 18.29 -13.71
N THR A 61 -4.92 17.60 -13.56
CA THR A 61 -5.15 16.66 -12.45
C THR A 61 -5.32 15.24 -12.94
N ARG A 62 -4.54 14.32 -12.35
CA ARG A 62 -4.55 12.88 -12.64
C ARG A 62 -5.07 12.11 -11.42
N TYR A 63 -6.01 11.20 -11.64
CA TYR A 63 -6.60 10.36 -10.59
C TYR A 63 -6.41 8.89 -10.91
N PHE A 64 -5.82 8.13 -9.98
CA PHE A 64 -5.90 6.68 -10.03
C PHE A 64 -7.29 6.23 -9.59
N LEU A 65 -7.98 5.50 -10.45
CA LEU A 65 -9.33 5.03 -10.15
C LEU A 65 -9.27 3.72 -9.38
N ILE A 66 -9.85 3.67 -8.18
CA ILE A 66 -9.97 2.40 -7.44
C ILE A 66 -10.91 1.46 -8.22
N PRO A 67 -10.44 0.27 -8.66
CA PRO A 67 -11.27 -0.71 -9.37
C PRO A 67 -12.49 -1.10 -8.55
N ARG A 68 -13.64 -1.32 -9.19
CA ARG A 68 -14.93 -1.57 -8.49
C ARG A 68 -14.83 -2.71 -7.47
N GLN A 69 -14.14 -3.80 -7.81
CA GLN A 69 -13.94 -4.96 -6.93
C GLN A 69 -13.14 -4.66 -5.65
N LEU A 70 -12.35 -3.59 -5.63
CA LEU A 70 -11.52 -3.19 -4.49
C LEU A 70 -12.19 -2.10 -3.62
N ARG A 71 -13.43 -1.69 -3.92
CA ARG A 71 -14.11 -0.59 -3.21
C ARG A 71 -14.81 -1.00 -1.91
N LYS A 72 -14.89 -2.30 -1.62
CA LYS A 72 -15.58 -2.79 -0.42
C LYS A 72 -14.88 -2.25 0.83
N ASN A 73 -15.67 -1.73 1.78
CA ASN A 73 -15.20 -1.19 3.06
C ASN A 73 -14.25 0.03 2.95
N LEU A 74 -14.22 0.73 1.81
CA LEU A 74 -13.53 2.02 1.72
C LEU A 74 -14.46 3.16 2.17
N ALA A 75 -14.06 3.89 3.21
CA ALA A 75 -14.75 5.10 3.62
C ALA A 75 -14.46 6.24 2.62
N ILE A 76 -15.50 6.95 2.19
CA ILE A 76 -15.37 8.08 1.23
C ILE A 76 -14.61 9.27 1.85
N ARG A 77 -14.58 9.37 3.19
CA ARG A 77 -14.03 10.53 3.94
C ARG A 77 -12.95 10.15 4.96
N GLY A 78 -12.20 9.07 4.72
CA GLY A 78 -11.08 8.66 5.57
C GLY A 78 -9.81 9.49 5.35
N LYS A 79 -8.87 9.43 6.31
CA LYS A 79 -7.51 9.90 6.10
C LYS A 79 -6.85 8.96 5.08
N VAL A 80 -6.17 9.55 4.10
CA VAL A 80 -5.41 8.84 3.08
C VAL A 80 -3.99 9.37 3.10
N SER A 81 -3.02 8.48 3.25
CA SER A 81 -1.60 8.78 3.02
C SER A 81 -1.13 8.09 1.75
N CYS A 82 -0.08 8.64 1.14
CA CYS A 82 0.51 8.12 -0.08
C CYS A 82 2.03 8.14 0.02
N GLN A 83 2.66 7.08 -0.46
CA GLN A 83 4.10 7.02 -0.70
C GLN A 83 4.34 6.75 -2.18
N ARG A 84 5.32 7.44 -2.76
CA ARG A 84 5.84 7.15 -4.08
C ARG A 84 7.18 6.43 -3.94
N ILE A 85 7.34 5.34 -4.69
CA ILE A 85 8.56 4.57 -4.78
C ILE A 85 8.95 4.49 -6.25
N ASP A 86 10.12 5.02 -6.59
CA ASP A 86 10.68 4.92 -7.94
C ASP A 86 11.70 3.77 -7.99
N SER A 87 11.60 2.96 -9.04
CA SER A 87 12.52 1.88 -9.40
C SER A 87 12.90 2.04 -10.88
N GLU A 88 13.92 1.32 -11.33
CA GLU A 88 14.34 1.34 -12.73
C GLU A 88 13.17 0.98 -13.66
N GLY A 89 12.65 1.98 -14.38
CA GLY A 89 11.56 1.84 -15.35
C GLY A 89 10.14 1.78 -14.78
N LYS A 90 9.95 1.91 -13.45
CA LYS A 90 8.62 1.83 -12.83
C LYS A 90 8.46 2.83 -11.68
N THR A 91 7.26 3.38 -11.56
CA THR A 91 6.84 4.16 -10.39
C THR A 91 5.68 3.46 -9.70
N ILE A 92 5.84 3.20 -8.41
CA ILE A 92 4.85 2.56 -7.55
C ILE A 92 4.26 3.63 -6.62
N PHE A 93 2.94 3.63 -6.49
CA PHE A 93 2.23 4.44 -5.50
C PHE A 93 1.57 3.51 -4.49
N VAL A 94 1.90 3.68 -3.21
CA VAL A 94 1.28 2.96 -2.10
C VAL A 94 0.36 3.92 -1.37
N TYR A 95 -0.92 3.57 -1.30
CA TYR A 95 -1.92 4.33 -0.55
C TYR A 95 -2.31 3.56 0.70
N VAL A 96 -2.31 4.22 1.85
CA VAL A 96 -2.90 3.70 3.08
C VAL A 96 -4.18 4.47 3.34
N VAL A 97 -5.29 3.75 3.48
CA VAL A 97 -6.62 4.33 3.70
C VAL A 97 -7.14 3.81 5.02
N ASP A 98 -7.44 4.72 5.95
CA ASP A 98 -8.05 4.36 7.23
C ASP A 98 -9.55 4.10 7.02
N PRO A 99 -10.05 2.87 7.23
CA PRO A 99 -11.44 2.52 7.00
C PRO A 99 -12.37 3.00 8.14
N THR A 100 -12.16 4.19 8.72
CA THR A 100 -13.10 4.79 9.69
C THR A 100 -12.87 6.29 9.87
N ALA A 101 -13.86 7.08 9.48
CA ALA A 101 -14.31 8.26 10.22
C ALA A 101 -15.84 8.35 10.03
N THR A 102 -16.56 7.28 10.40
CA THR A 102 -17.99 7.41 10.63
C THR A 102 -18.10 8.23 11.90
N GLY A 103 -18.43 9.51 11.76
CA GLY A 103 -18.72 10.37 12.89
C GLY A 103 -19.74 9.67 13.78
N SER A 104 -19.35 9.42 15.02
CA SER A 104 -20.26 9.18 16.12
C SER A 104 -21.15 10.40 16.27
N TYR A 105 -22.23 10.46 15.48
CA TYR A 105 -23.41 11.19 15.92
C TYR A 105 -24.08 10.30 16.95
N LEU A 106 -23.63 10.46 18.21
CA LEU A 106 -24.47 10.13 19.34
C LEU A 106 -25.77 10.91 19.15
N SER A 107 -26.86 10.15 19.01
CA SER A 107 -28.23 10.64 19.11
C SER A 107 -28.39 11.47 20.39
N ALA A 108 -28.54 12.78 20.23
CA ALA A 108 -29.22 13.62 21.19
C ALA A 108 -30.66 13.79 20.69
N GLY A 109 -31.62 13.32 21.48
CA GLY A 109 -33.06 13.39 21.19
C GLY A 109 -33.77 12.13 21.63
#